data_AF-A0A2D4NGB0-F1
#
_entry.id   AF-A0A2D4NGB0-F1
#
_cell.length_a   1.000
_cell.length_b   1.000
_cell.length_c   1.000
_cell.angle_alpha   90.00
_cell.angle_beta   90.00
_cell.angle_gamma   90.00
#
_symmetry.space_group_name_H-M   'P 1'
#
loop_
_entity.id
_entity.type
_entity.pdbx_description
1 polymer ?
#
loop_
_entity_poly.entity_id
_entity_poly.type
_entity_poly.pdbx_seq_one_letter_code
_entity_poly.pdbx_strand_id
1 'polypeptide(L)'
;VEDPGFGYKDFARRGEDHLPTFRAQDYTWENHGFSLVNRLYSDIGHLLDEKFRMVYNLTYNTMASHEDVDTTMLRRALFNYVHCMFGIRYDDYDYGEVNQLLERNLKIYIKTVTCYPERTTKRMYDSYWRQFKHSEKVHVNLLLMEARMQAELLYAFRAITRHLT
;
A
#
# COMPACT_ATOMS: atom_id res chain seq x y z
N VAL A 1 -6.22 10.15 22.61
CA VAL A 1 -5.81 8.79 22.16
C VAL A 1 -5.65 7.94 23.41
N GLU A 2 -6.27 6.76 23.46
CA GLU A 2 -6.30 5.91 24.66
C GLU A 2 -4.96 5.24 24.97
N ASP A 3 -4.23 4.78 23.94
CA ASP A 3 -2.86 4.26 24.05
C ASP A 3 -1.90 5.08 23.16
N PRO A 4 -1.17 6.06 23.71
CA PRO A 4 -0.19 6.85 22.94
C PRO A 4 1.03 6.07 22.44
N GLY A 5 1.29 4.89 23.03
CA GLY A 5 2.41 4.02 22.66
C GLY A 5 2.07 3.02 21.56
N PHE A 6 0.79 2.86 21.22
CA PHE A 6 0.35 1.97 20.16
C PHE A 6 0.87 2.44 18.80
N GLY A 7 1.50 1.54 18.06
CA GLY A 7 2.08 1.85 16.76
C GLY A 7 2.23 0.63 15.87
N TYR A 8 2.77 0.85 14.68
CA TYR A 8 2.98 -0.19 13.67
C TYR A 8 3.84 -1.35 14.22
N LYS A 9 3.40 -2.59 13.97
CA LYS A 9 4.17 -3.81 14.24
C LYS A 9 4.75 -4.36 12.94
N ASP A 10 6.04 -4.68 12.96
CA ASP A 10 6.75 -5.10 11.76
C ASP A 10 6.51 -6.58 11.41
N PHE A 11 5.68 -6.84 10.39
CA PHE A 11 5.36 -8.18 9.90
C PHE A 11 6.55 -8.92 9.26
N ALA A 12 7.63 -8.20 8.91
CA ALA A 12 8.83 -8.79 8.32
C ALA A 12 9.95 -9.06 9.33
N ARG A 13 9.73 -8.80 10.63
CA ARG A 13 10.75 -8.97 11.67
C ARG A 13 11.07 -10.45 11.86
N ARG A 14 12.33 -10.83 11.62
CA ARG A 14 12.85 -12.17 11.94
C ARG A 14 12.98 -12.30 13.48
N GLY A 15 12.19 -13.18 14.10
CA GLY A 15 12.12 -13.40 15.55
C GLY A 15 10.92 -14.27 15.97
N GLU A 16 10.71 -14.46 17.28
CA GLU A 16 9.68 -15.35 17.85
C GLU A 16 8.23 -14.88 17.62
N ASP A 17 8.00 -13.57 17.47
CA ASP A 17 6.67 -12.99 17.17
C ASP A 17 6.46 -12.80 15.66
N HIS A 18 6.51 -13.87 14.87
CA HIS A 18 6.08 -13.77 13.48
C HIS A 18 4.57 -13.48 13.44
N LEU A 19 4.19 -12.30 12.95
CA LEU A 19 2.77 -12.00 12.76
C LEU A 19 2.22 -12.87 11.63
N PRO A 20 0.98 -13.39 11.76
CA PRO A 20 0.40 -14.25 10.76
C PRO A 20 0.28 -13.49 9.44
N THR A 21 0.81 -14.10 8.37
CA THR A 21 0.64 -13.59 7.01
C THR A 21 -0.81 -13.75 6.57
N PHE A 22 -1.37 -12.70 5.98
CA PHE A 22 -2.66 -12.71 5.32
C PHE A 22 -2.46 -12.97 3.83
N ARG A 23 -2.89 -14.14 3.34
CA ARG A 23 -2.91 -14.44 1.91
C ARG A 23 -4.02 -13.62 1.26
N ALA A 24 -3.67 -12.79 0.29
CA ALA A 24 -4.62 -11.86 -0.33
C ALA A 24 -5.84 -12.59 -0.92
N GLN A 25 -5.64 -13.79 -1.46
CA GLN A 25 -6.69 -14.62 -2.05
C GLN A 25 -7.77 -15.06 -1.05
N ASP A 26 -7.44 -15.15 0.25
CA ASP A 26 -8.40 -15.54 1.28
C ASP A 26 -9.49 -14.48 1.48
N TYR A 27 -9.19 -13.20 1.17
CA TYR A 27 -10.13 -12.09 1.31
C TYR A 27 -9.69 -10.87 0.48
N THR A 28 -10.04 -10.83 -0.80
CA THR A 28 -9.72 -9.68 -1.67
C THR A 28 -10.77 -8.56 -1.59
N TRP A 29 -10.39 -7.36 -2.03
CA TRP A 29 -11.31 -6.24 -2.17
C TRP A 29 -12.42 -6.58 -3.17
N GLU A 30 -12.04 -7.10 -4.33
CA GLU A 30 -12.93 -7.34 -5.47
C GLU A 30 -13.98 -8.43 -5.17
N ASN A 31 -13.59 -9.49 -4.45
CA ASN A 31 -14.48 -10.62 -4.21
C ASN A 31 -15.26 -10.52 -2.89
N HIS A 32 -14.76 -9.76 -1.91
CA HIS A 32 -15.34 -9.75 -0.56
C HIS A 32 -15.57 -8.33 -0.02
N GLY A 33 -14.51 -7.52 0.03
CA GLY A 33 -14.54 -6.20 0.66
C GLY A 33 -15.59 -5.28 0.05
N PHE A 34 -15.60 -5.17 -1.28
CA PHE A 34 -16.56 -4.36 -2.03
C PHE A 34 -18.01 -4.77 -1.75
N SER A 35 -18.31 -6.06 -1.85
CA SER A 35 -19.66 -6.59 -1.62
C SER A 35 -20.13 -6.37 -0.18
N LEU A 36 -19.24 -6.51 0.81
CA LEU A 36 -19.58 -6.26 2.21
C LEU A 36 -19.93 -4.78 2.43
N VAL A 37 -19.08 -3.86 1.94
CA VAL A 37 -19.31 -2.41 2.10
C VAL A 37 -20.60 -2.01 1.42
N ASN A 38 -20.83 -2.43 0.17
CA ASN A 38 -22.01 -2.03 -0.56
C ASN A 38 -23.32 -2.52 0.10
N ARG A 39 -23.26 -3.64 0.83
CA ARG A 39 -24.39 -4.15 1.63
C ARG A 39 -24.63 -3.34 2.91
N LEU A 40 -23.57 -2.89 3.59
CA LEU A 40 -23.67 -2.19 4.88
C LEU A 40 -23.83 -0.68 4.74
N TYR A 41 -23.23 -0.10 3.70
CA TYR A 41 -23.25 1.32 3.39
C TYR A 41 -23.22 1.48 1.86
N SER A 42 -24.42 1.51 1.28
CA SER A 42 -24.60 1.73 -0.16
C SER A 42 -23.92 3.02 -0.61
N ASP A 43 -23.46 3.06 -1.86
CA ASP A 43 -22.73 4.16 -2.53
C ASP A 43 -21.25 4.31 -2.13
N ILE A 44 -20.89 4.12 -0.86
CA ILE A 44 -19.48 4.23 -0.43
C ILE A 44 -18.61 3.14 -1.06
N GLY A 45 -19.14 1.94 -1.25
CA GLY A 45 -18.42 0.85 -1.92
C GLY A 45 -17.92 1.26 -3.31
N HIS A 46 -18.79 1.91 -4.10
CA HIS A 46 -18.45 2.39 -5.44
C HIS A 46 -17.41 3.52 -5.42
N LEU A 47 -17.54 4.49 -4.50
CA LEU A 47 -16.57 5.59 -4.38
C LEU A 47 -15.18 5.10 -3.97
N LEU A 48 -15.10 4.12 -3.05
CA LEU A 48 -13.84 3.51 -2.65
C LEU A 48 -13.22 2.70 -3.78
N ASP A 49 -14.03 1.91 -4.49
CA ASP A 49 -13.56 1.13 -5.64
C ASP A 49 -13.00 2.02 -6.75
N GLU A 50 -13.73 3.09 -7.10
CA GLU A 50 -13.28 4.06 -8.08
C GLU A 50 -11.97 4.74 -7.65
N LYS A 51 -11.87 5.14 -6.38
CA LYS A 51 -10.67 5.76 -5.80
C LYS A 51 -9.45 4.83 -5.89
N PHE A 52 -9.59 3.57 -5.47
CA PHE A 52 -8.51 2.58 -5.54
C PHE A 52 -8.09 2.31 -6.99
N ARG A 53 -9.07 2.08 -7.87
CA ARG A 53 -8.81 1.81 -9.29
C ARG A 53 -8.17 3.00 -9.99
N MET A 54 -8.61 4.22 -9.69
CA MET A 54 -8.08 5.45 -10.28
C MET A 54 -6.61 5.63 -9.89
N VAL A 55 -6.28 5.55 -8.61
CA VAL A 55 -4.90 5.74 -8.14
C VAL A 55 -3.99 4.61 -8.59
N TYR A 56 -4.45 3.36 -8.53
CA TYR A 56 -3.64 2.21 -8.95
C TYR A 56 -3.27 2.28 -10.44
N ASN A 57 -4.20 2.72 -11.29
CA ASN A 57 -4.01 2.79 -12.73
C ASN A 57 -3.48 4.15 -13.22
N LEU A 58 -3.36 5.15 -12.35
CA LEU A 58 -2.85 6.46 -12.73
C LEU A 58 -1.43 6.32 -13.29
N THR A 59 -1.24 6.76 -14.53
CA THR A 59 0.07 6.83 -15.19
C THR A 59 0.04 7.95 -16.21
N TYR A 60 1.13 8.69 -16.29
CA TYR A 60 1.38 9.63 -17.38
C TYR A 60 2.32 9.04 -18.44
N ASN A 61 2.64 7.74 -18.31
CA ASN A 61 3.65 7.04 -19.11
C ASN A 61 4.99 7.78 -19.15
N THR A 62 5.36 8.37 -18.02
CA THR A 62 6.63 9.08 -17.84
C THR A 62 7.38 8.52 -16.64
N MET A 63 8.70 8.59 -16.70
CA MET A 63 9.60 8.23 -15.62
C MET A 63 10.80 9.18 -15.62
N ALA A 64 10.85 10.08 -14.63
CA ALA A 64 11.83 11.15 -14.54
C ALA A 64 11.87 12.03 -15.82
N SER A 65 12.95 11.90 -16.60
CA SER A 65 13.14 12.60 -17.88
C SER A 65 12.67 11.80 -19.10
N HIS A 66 12.19 10.58 -18.92
CA HIS A 66 11.76 9.70 -20.00
C HIS A 66 10.25 9.75 -20.20
N GLU A 67 9.84 9.75 -21.47
CA GLU A 67 8.45 9.66 -21.93
C GLU A 67 8.21 8.27 -22.56
N ASP A 68 6.94 7.92 -22.76
CA ASP A 68 6.49 6.63 -23.30
C ASP A 68 7.00 5.38 -22.54
N VAL A 69 7.10 5.50 -21.22
CA VAL A 69 7.52 4.41 -20.33
C VAL A 69 6.32 3.76 -19.64
N ASP A 70 6.17 2.45 -19.79
CA ASP A 70 5.22 1.67 -18.99
C ASP A 70 5.74 1.55 -17.54
N THR A 71 5.03 2.22 -16.62
CA THR A 71 5.37 2.24 -15.19
C THR A 71 4.62 1.20 -14.36
N THR A 72 3.86 0.30 -15.00
CA THR A 72 2.97 -0.66 -14.32
C THR A 72 3.71 -1.53 -13.31
N MET A 73 4.88 -2.07 -13.67
CA MET A 73 5.68 -2.88 -12.74
C MET A 73 6.13 -2.07 -11.51
N LEU A 74 6.56 -0.82 -11.70
CA LEU A 74 6.98 0.03 -10.60
C LEU A 74 5.82 0.39 -9.67
N ARG A 75 4.66 0.76 -10.23
CA ARG A 75 3.45 1.07 -9.45
C ARG A 75 2.96 -0.15 -8.67
N ARG A 76 2.93 -1.33 -9.31
CA ARG A 76 2.60 -2.60 -8.65
C ARG A 76 3.58 -2.91 -7.51
N ALA A 77 4.88 -2.71 -7.71
CA ALA A 77 5.89 -2.92 -6.68
C ALA A 77 5.71 -1.99 -5.47
N LEU A 78 5.39 -0.71 -5.69
CA LEU A 78 5.08 0.25 -4.63
C LEU A 78 3.87 -0.19 -3.80
N PHE A 79 2.77 -0.54 -4.48
CA PHE A 79 1.52 -0.94 -3.86
C PHE A 79 1.68 -2.25 -3.06
N ASN A 80 2.27 -3.26 -3.70
CA ASN A 80 2.51 -4.57 -3.08
C ASN A 80 3.53 -4.51 -1.94
N TYR A 81 4.49 -3.58 -2.00
CA TYR A 81 5.42 -3.37 -0.89
C TYR A 81 4.71 -2.82 0.35
N VAL A 82 3.77 -1.89 0.19
CA VAL A 82 2.93 -1.43 1.31
C VAL A 82 2.10 -2.57 1.88
N HIS A 83 1.35 -3.27 1.04
CA HIS A 83 0.57 -4.44 1.46
C HIS A 83 1.41 -5.48 2.21
N CYS A 84 2.63 -5.76 1.73
CA CYS A 84 3.57 -6.66 2.38
C CYS A 84 3.99 -6.17 3.78
N MET A 85 4.23 -4.86 3.97
CA MET A 85 4.49 -4.30 5.30
C MET A 85 3.32 -4.53 6.25
N PHE A 86 2.08 -4.50 5.76
CA PHE A 86 0.88 -4.82 6.55
C PHE A 86 0.55 -6.33 6.56
N GLY A 87 1.48 -7.20 6.16
CA GLY A 87 1.33 -8.66 6.23
C GLY A 87 0.48 -9.29 5.14
N ILE A 88 0.05 -8.52 4.12
CA ILE A 88 -0.73 -9.02 2.98
C ILE A 88 0.22 -9.52 1.88
N ARG A 89 0.05 -10.77 1.46
CA ARG A 89 0.88 -11.41 0.42
C ARG A 89 0.07 -11.90 -0.77
N TYR A 90 0.56 -11.58 -1.95
CA TYR A 90 0.02 -12.04 -3.23
C TYR A 90 0.87 -13.23 -3.74
N ASP A 91 0.28 -14.43 -3.75
CA ASP A 91 0.96 -15.65 -4.19
C ASP A 91 1.45 -15.60 -5.65
N ASP A 92 0.82 -14.80 -6.52
CA ASP A 92 1.17 -14.63 -7.93
C ASP A 92 2.22 -13.53 -8.18
N TYR A 93 2.78 -12.94 -7.13
CA TYR A 93 3.72 -11.82 -7.22
C TYR A 93 5.14 -12.20 -6.79
N ASP A 94 6.13 -11.96 -7.65
CA ASP A 94 7.54 -12.10 -7.29
C ASP A 94 8.02 -10.90 -6.46
N TYR A 95 8.10 -11.07 -5.15
CA TYR A 95 8.62 -10.05 -4.23
C TYR A 95 10.12 -9.75 -4.41
N GLY A 96 10.84 -10.52 -5.23
CA GLY A 96 12.16 -10.15 -5.74
C GLY A 96 12.14 -8.82 -6.52
N GLU A 97 11.06 -8.53 -7.24
CA GLU A 97 10.88 -7.28 -8.00
C GLU A 97 10.96 -6.04 -7.12
N VAL A 98 10.44 -6.11 -5.88
CA VAL A 98 10.51 -5.00 -4.91
C VAL A 98 11.97 -4.64 -4.60
N ASN A 99 12.88 -5.62 -4.61
CA ASN A 99 14.31 -5.37 -4.39
C ASN A 99 15.02 -4.82 -5.62
N GLN A 100 14.53 -5.15 -6.81
CA GLN A 100 15.08 -4.65 -8.07
C GLN A 100 14.60 -3.23 -8.38
N LEU A 101 13.34 -2.92 -8.10
CA LEU A 101 12.68 -1.66 -8.51
C LEU A 101 12.75 -0.56 -7.44
N LEU A 102 12.69 -0.92 -6.16
CA LEU A 102 12.60 0.07 -5.08
C LEU A 102 13.95 0.22 -4.36
N GLU A 103 14.60 1.36 -4.58
CA GLU A 103 15.86 1.71 -3.91
C GLU A 103 15.69 1.84 -2.38
N ARG A 104 16.81 1.72 -1.66
CA ARG A 104 16.81 1.73 -0.19
C ARG A 104 16.21 3.00 0.42
N ASN A 105 16.56 4.18 -0.08
CA ASN A 105 16.04 5.45 0.45
C ASN A 105 14.53 5.57 0.26
N LEU A 106 14.02 5.10 -0.89
CA LEU A 106 12.59 5.04 -1.17
C LEU A 106 11.89 4.08 -0.20
N LYS A 107 12.44 2.89 0.06
CA LYS A 107 11.87 1.95 1.05
C LYS A 107 11.78 2.54 2.45
N ILE A 108 12.81 3.28 2.87
CA ILE A 108 12.85 3.98 4.16
C ILE A 108 11.77 5.07 4.19
N TYR A 109 11.66 5.88 3.14
CA TYR A 109 10.62 6.89 3.01
C TYR A 109 9.22 6.27 3.08
N ILE A 110 8.95 5.24 2.25
CA ILE A 110 7.68 4.51 2.20
C ILE A 110 7.29 3.99 3.58
N LYS A 111 8.17 3.24 4.25
CA LYS A 111 7.91 2.70 5.60
C LYS A 111 7.62 3.81 6.61
N THR A 112 8.30 4.95 6.48
CA THR A 112 8.09 6.08 7.39
C THR A 112 6.72 6.72 7.15
N VAL A 113 6.37 7.09 5.92
CA VAL A 113 5.08 7.76 5.65
C VAL A 113 3.88 6.84 5.89
N THR A 114 4.02 5.53 5.72
CA THR A 114 2.90 4.59 5.96
C THR A 114 2.79 4.13 7.41
N CYS A 115 3.88 4.05 8.17
CA CYS A 115 3.87 3.46 9.52
C CYS A 115 4.16 4.46 10.65
N TYR A 116 4.92 5.52 10.36
CA TYR A 116 5.38 6.53 11.31
C TYR A 116 5.41 7.93 10.67
N PRO A 117 4.27 8.41 10.08
CA PRO A 117 4.25 9.62 9.27
C PRO A 117 4.75 10.86 10.01
N GLU A 118 4.60 10.90 11.35
CA GLU A 118 5.10 11.95 12.23
C GLU A 118 6.63 12.11 12.22
N ARG A 119 7.35 11.09 11.74
CA ARG A 119 8.83 11.08 11.63
C ARG A 119 9.33 11.45 10.24
N THR A 120 8.43 11.79 9.31
CA THR A 120 8.82 12.18 7.94
C THR A 120 9.58 13.49 7.96
N THR A 121 10.72 13.54 7.26
CA THR A 121 11.54 14.76 7.18
C THR A 121 11.80 15.17 5.73
N LYS A 122 12.07 16.47 5.51
CA LYS A 122 12.48 16.98 4.19
C LYS A 122 13.71 16.25 3.65
N ARG A 123 14.67 15.94 4.51
CA ARG A 123 15.88 15.18 4.14
C ARG A 123 15.52 13.81 3.57
N MET A 124 14.57 13.10 4.16
CA MET A 124 14.10 11.82 3.62
C MET A 124 13.45 12.00 2.26
N TYR A 125 12.57 12.99 2.12
CA TYR A 125 11.92 13.33 0.85
C TYR A 125 12.93 13.66 -0.26
N ASP A 126 13.96 14.44 0.03
CA ASP A 126 15.00 14.81 -0.95
C ASP A 126 15.96 13.63 -1.28
N SER A 127 16.06 12.64 -0.39
CA SER A 127 17.09 11.59 -0.49
C SER A 127 16.82 10.50 -1.53
N TYR A 128 15.56 10.23 -1.84
CA TYR A 128 15.15 9.23 -2.83
C TYR A 128 14.79 9.88 -4.16
N TRP A 129 14.97 9.14 -5.26
CA TRP A 129 14.57 9.53 -6.61
C TRP A 129 14.93 10.99 -6.95
N ARG A 130 16.21 11.33 -6.79
CA ARG A 130 16.71 12.70 -6.93
C ARG A 130 16.49 13.32 -8.31
N GLN A 131 16.38 12.48 -9.33
CA GLN A 131 16.16 12.88 -10.72
C GLN A 131 14.67 12.92 -11.10
N PHE A 132 13.77 12.45 -10.24
CA PHE A 132 12.34 12.43 -10.49
C PHE A 132 11.73 13.79 -10.13
N LYS A 133 10.66 14.14 -10.83
CA LYS A 133 9.87 15.35 -10.61
C LYS A 133 9.13 15.26 -9.27
N HIS A 134 8.85 16.42 -8.68
CA HIS A 134 8.02 16.47 -7.47
C HIS A 134 6.62 15.92 -7.68
N SER A 135 6.04 16.08 -8.88
CA SER A 135 4.75 15.45 -9.24
C SER A 135 4.79 13.94 -9.11
N GLU A 136 5.88 13.28 -9.52
CA GLU A 136 6.06 11.83 -9.39
C GLU A 136 6.20 11.42 -7.91
N LYS A 137 6.86 12.25 -7.09
CA LYS A 137 6.93 12.01 -5.65
C LYS A 137 5.56 12.14 -4.98
N VAL A 138 4.72 13.10 -5.38
CA VAL A 138 3.33 13.18 -4.91
C VAL A 138 2.53 11.98 -5.39
N HIS A 139 2.69 11.56 -6.64
CA HIS A 139 2.04 10.37 -7.19
C HIS A 139 2.38 9.10 -6.39
N VAL A 140 3.63 8.93 -5.97
CA VAL A 140 3.99 7.85 -5.03
C VAL A 140 3.15 7.94 -3.76
N ASN A 141 3.02 9.12 -3.13
CA ASN A 141 2.22 9.25 -1.90
C ASN A 141 0.75 8.87 -2.11
N LEU A 142 0.15 9.15 -3.27
CA LEU A 142 -1.20 8.69 -3.60
C LEU A 142 -1.28 7.15 -3.53
N LEU A 143 -0.37 6.45 -4.21
CA LEU A 143 -0.31 4.98 -4.19
C LEU A 143 -0.13 4.43 -2.77
N LEU A 144 0.75 5.03 -1.97
CA LEU A 144 1.03 4.59 -0.60
C LEU A 144 -0.19 4.77 0.31
N MET A 145 -0.90 5.89 0.20
CA MET A 145 -2.09 6.19 0.98
C MET A 145 -3.22 5.22 0.65
N GLU A 146 -3.48 4.97 -0.64
CA GLU A 146 -4.52 4.04 -1.06
C GLU A 146 -4.20 2.59 -0.70
N ALA A 147 -2.95 2.15 -0.89
CA ALA A 147 -2.53 0.81 -0.48
C ALA A 147 -2.66 0.60 1.03
N ARG A 148 -2.27 1.60 1.84
CA ARG A 148 -2.43 1.54 3.30
C ARG A 148 -3.91 1.45 3.68
N MET A 149 -4.75 2.33 3.14
CA MET A 149 -6.18 2.36 3.43
C MET A 149 -6.85 1.04 3.03
N GLN A 150 -6.55 0.52 1.85
CA GLN A 150 -7.09 -0.76 1.38
C GLN A 150 -6.69 -1.91 2.31
N ALA A 151 -5.42 -1.99 2.72
CA ALA A 151 -4.98 -3.03 3.65
C ALA A 151 -5.72 -2.98 5.01
N GLU A 152 -5.83 -1.79 5.61
CA GLU A 152 -6.54 -1.59 6.88
C GLU A 152 -8.03 -1.99 6.77
N LEU A 153 -8.68 -1.58 5.68
CA LEU A 153 -10.08 -1.95 5.41
C LEU A 153 -10.26 -3.45 5.22
N LEU A 154 -9.37 -4.13 4.50
CA LEU A 154 -9.46 -5.58 4.29
C LEU A 154 -9.39 -6.35 5.62
N TYR A 155 -8.52 -5.95 6.55
CA TYR A 155 -8.48 -6.56 7.87
C TYR A 155 -9.77 -6.33 8.66
N ALA A 156 -10.28 -5.09 8.66
CA ALA A 156 -11.52 -4.75 9.35
C ALA A 156 -12.73 -5.51 8.78
N PHE A 157 -12.87 -5.54 7.45
CA PHE A 157 -13.96 -6.21 6.77
C PHE A 157 -13.91 -7.72 6.91
N ARG A 158 -12.72 -8.33 6.85
CA ARG A 158 -12.55 -9.74 7.16
C ARG A 158 -12.99 -10.08 8.57
N ALA A 159 -12.71 -9.22 9.55
CA ALA A 159 -13.16 -9.40 10.93
C ALA A 159 -14.70 -9.28 11.05
N ILE A 160 -15.31 -8.29 10.37
CA ILE A 160 -16.78 -8.15 10.32
C ILE A 160 -17.42 -9.37 9.67
N THR A 161 -16.91 -9.83 8.51
CA THR A 161 -17.43 -11.03 7.85
C THR A 161 -17.39 -12.23 8.79
N ARG A 162 -16.26 -12.46 9.48
CA ARG A 162 -16.12 -13.55 10.46
C ARG A 162 -17.04 -13.44 11.67
N HIS A 163 -17.51 -12.26 12.02
CA HIS A 163 -18.46 -12.06 13.11
C HIS A 163 -19.91 -12.30 12.66
N LEU A 164 -20.21 -11.99 11.40
CA LEU A 164 -21.54 -12.16 10.81
C LEU A 164 -21.83 -13.59 10.34
N THR A 165 -20.80 -14.44 10.19
CA THR A 165 -20.89 -15.86 9.82
C THR A 165 -20.57 -16.74 11.01
#